data_AF-A0A836ZSA9-F1
#
_entry.id   AF-A0A836ZSA9-F1
#
_cell.length_a   1.000
_cell.length_b   1.000
_cell.length_c   1.000
_cell.angle_alpha   90.00
_cell.angle_beta   90.00
_cell.angle_gamma   90.00
#
_symmetry.space_group_name_H-M   'P 1'
#
loop_
_entity.id
_entity.type
_entity.pdbx_description
1 polymer ?
#
loop_
_entity_poly.entity_id
_entity_poly.type
_entity_poly.pdbx_seq_one_letter_code
_entity_poly.pdbx_strand_id
1 'polypeptide(L)'
;RHRIAAPVHAQLQAMQARGQLQVHRARLDVAFEVGACVRVSAGAAGAGHALQLDVQTLVNATGVEMRVQAMRNPLLQQLLGQGIAVAGPHGIGVDTAANGSLICAEGLANPQLRVIGSLRIGTLWESLAVPELREQAAGIARDVLGVLGVDR
;
A
#
# COMPACT_ATOMS: atom_id res chain seq x y z
N ARG A 1 2.94 17.64 0.11
CA ARG A 1 2.42 17.26 -1.23
C ARG A 1 3.59 16.70 -2.04
N HIS A 2 3.67 15.37 -2.20
CA HIS A 2 4.75 14.76 -2.98
C HIS A 2 4.63 15.18 -4.46
N ARG A 3 5.74 15.64 -5.03
CA ARG A 3 5.87 15.98 -6.45
C ARG A 3 7.08 15.24 -6.98
N ILE A 4 7.01 14.84 -8.24
CA ILE A 4 8.17 14.31 -8.93
C ILE A 4 9.25 15.39 -8.98
N ALA A 5 10.52 15.00 -8.91
CA ALA A 5 11.63 15.95 -9.00
C ALA A 5 11.60 16.69 -10.35
N ALA A 6 11.91 17.99 -10.34
CA ALA A 6 11.86 18.81 -11.56
C ALA A 6 12.68 18.24 -12.74
N PRO A 7 13.89 17.68 -12.55
CA PRO A 7 14.63 17.05 -13.65
C PRO A 7 13.90 15.85 -14.27
N VAL A 8 13.25 15.03 -13.42
CA VAL A 8 12.46 13.87 -13.89
C VAL A 8 11.23 14.33 -14.68
N HIS A 9 10.56 15.39 -14.21
CA HIS A 9 9.45 15.98 -14.96
C HIS A 9 9.88 16.44 -16.36
N ALA A 10 11.00 17.17 -16.45
CA ALA A 10 11.53 17.65 -17.73
C ALA A 10 11.86 16.49 -18.68
N GLN A 11 12.43 15.39 -18.16
CA GLN A 11 12.71 14.19 -18.96
C GLN A 11 11.43 13.56 -19.52
N LEU A 12 10.38 13.40 -18.70
CA LEU A 12 9.10 12.85 -19.15
C LEU A 12 8.44 13.71 -20.24
N GLN A 13 8.54 15.05 -20.13
CA GLN A 13 8.03 15.97 -21.15
C GLN A 13 8.80 15.83 -22.47
N ALA A 14 10.14 15.73 -22.41
CA ALA A 14 10.96 15.54 -23.60
C ALA A 14 10.66 14.20 -24.31
N MET A 15 10.41 13.12 -23.54
CA MET A 15 10.02 11.82 -24.10
C MET A 15 8.64 11.87 -24.77
N GLN A 16 7.67 12.59 -24.18
CA GLN A 16 6.36 12.80 -24.81
C GLN A 16 6.48 13.62 -26.10
N ALA A 17 7.23 14.71 -26.09
CA ALA A 17 7.43 15.57 -27.27
C ALA A 17 8.10 14.83 -28.44
N ARG A 18 8.96 13.84 -28.15
CA ARG A 18 9.62 12.99 -29.16
C ARG A 18 8.83 11.73 -29.52
N GLY A 19 7.64 11.53 -28.97
CA GLY A 19 6.80 10.36 -29.22
C GLY A 19 7.26 9.05 -28.57
N GLN A 20 8.28 9.09 -27.70
CA GLN A 20 8.79 7.91 -26.99
C GLN A 20 7.91 7.50 -25.80
N LEU A 21 7.12 8.44 -25.26
CA LEU A 21 6.17 8.19 -24.18
C LEU A 21 4.77 8.61 -24.63
N GLN A 22 3.83 7.67 -24.60
CA GLN A 22 2.42 7.94 -24.81
C GLN A 22 1.69 7.81 -23.48
N VAL A 23 0.91 8.83 -23.11
CA VAL A 23 0.16 8.86 -21.86
C VAL A 23 -1.31 8.65 -22.14
N HIS A 24 -1.87 7.58 -21.57
CA HIS A 24 -3.29 7.27 -21.68
C HIS A 24 -3.96 7.42 -20.32
N ARG A 25 -5.11 8.11 -20.29
CA ARG A 25 -5.97 8.16 -19.11
C ARG A 25 -7.03 7.06 -19.21
N ALA A 26 -6.77 5.93 -18.57
CA ALA A 26 -7.65 4.78 -18.57
C ALA A 26 -7.61 4.03 -17.24
N ARG A 27 -8.63 3.22 -16.96
CA ARG A 27 -8.62 2.24 -15.88
C ARG A 27 -8.30 0.88 -16.48
N LEU A 28 -7.23 0.25 -16.00
CA LEU A 28 -6.89 -1.11 -16.42
C LEU A 28 -8.01 -2.07 -15.99
N ASP A 29 -8.59 -2.78 -16.94
CA ASP A 29 -9.65 -3.77 -16.68
C ASP A 29 -9.08 -5.19 -16.64
N VAL A 30 -8.27 -5.54 -17.64
CA VAL A 30 -7.62 -6.85 -17.72
C VAL A 30 -6.29 -6.77 -18.45
N ALA A 31 -5.35 -7.61 -18.02
CA ALA A 31 -4.11 -7.90 -18.73
C ALA A 31 -3.89 -9.43 -18.75
N PHE A 32 -3.56 -9.98 -19.91
CA PHE A 32 -3.30 -11.41 -20.06
C PHE A 32 -2.23 -11.66 -21.13
N GLU A 33 -1.51 -12.76 -20.96
CA GLU A 33 -0.48 -13.21 -21.89
C GLU A 33 -1.11 -13.74 -23.19
N VAL A 34 -0.54 -13.34 -24.32
CA VAL A 34 -0.94 -13.78 -25.67
C VAL A 34 0.34 -14.06 -26.47
N GLY A 35 0.74 -15.32 -26.52
CA GLY A 35 2.01 -15.72 -27.13
C GLY A 35 3.19 -15.05 -26.41
N ALA A 36 4.00 -14.27 -27.14
CA ALA A 36 5.15 -13.54 -26.59
C ALA A 36 4.83 -12.10 -26.12
N CYS A 37 3.56 -11.72 -26.09
CA CYS A 37 3.10 -10.38 -25.73
C CYS A 37 2.12 -10.42 -24.56
N VAL A 38 1.86 -9.26 -23.96
CA VAL A 38 0.78 -9.02 -23.03
C VAL A 38 -0.27 -8.15 -23.71
N ARG A 39 -1.50 -8.65 -23.77
CA ARG A 39 -2.66 -7.85 -24.20
C ARG A 39 -3.26 -7.14 -23.00
N VAL A 40 -3.39 -5.83 -23.13
CA VAL A 40 -3.95 -4.94 -22.12
C VAL A 40 -5.26 -4.37 -22.64
N SER A 41 -6.33 -4.46 -21.85
CA SER A 41 -7.58 -3.75 -22.10
C SER A 41 -7.88 -2.82 -20.94
N ALA A 42 -8.18 -1.56 -21.27
CA ALA A 42 -8.45 -0.53 -20.28
C ALA A 42 -9.60 0.37 -20.74
N GLY A 43 -10.62 0.53 -19.90
CA GLY A 43 -11.73 1.43 -20.12
C GLY A 43 -11.29 2.89 -20.05
N ALA A 44 -11.77 3.71 -20.98
CA ALA A 44 -11.57 5.15 -20.92
C ALA A 44 -12.30 5.73 -19.69
N ALA A 45 -11.71 6.75 -19.06
CA ALA A 45 -12.43 7.54 -18.07
C ALA A 45 -13.45 8.46 -18.78
N GLY A 46 -14.67 7.98 -19.04
CA GLY A 46 -15.76 8.71 -19.70
C GLY A 46 -16.31 8.03 -20.97
N ALA A 47 -16.98 8.78 -21.85
CA ALA A 47 -17.57 8.30 -23.12
C ALA A 47 -16.55 7.98 -24.23
N GLY A 48 -15.32 7.59 -23.85
CA GLY A 48 -14.27 7.22 -24.79
C GLY A 48 -14.31 5.74 -25.17
N HIS A 49 -13.66 5.40 -26.27
CA HIS A 49 -13.47 4.01 -26.69
C HIS A 49 -12.47 3.30 -25.76
N ALA A 50 -12.67 2.00 -25.54
CA ALA A 50 -11.73 1.18 -24.76
C ALA A 50 -10.34 1.18 -25.41
N LEU A 51 -9.30 1.33 -24.59
CA LEU A 51 -7.91 1.22 -25.01
C LEU A 51 -7.52 -0.26 -25.04
N GLN A 52 -7.05 -0.73 -26.19
CA GLN A 52 -6.44 -2.05 -26.33
C GLN A 52 -5.00 -1.89 -26.83
N LEU A 53 -4.05 -2.50 -26.12
CA LEU A 53 -2.63 -2.46 -26.45
C LEU A 53 -2.04 -3.86 -26.37
N ASP A 54 -1.24 -4.23 -27.37
CA ASP A 54 -0.36 -5.38 -27.32
C ASP A 54 1.06 -4.89 -27.06
N VAL A 55 1.63 -5.29 -25.92
CA VAL A 55 2.95 -4.82 -25.46
C VAL A 55 3.87 -6.00 -25.15
N GLN A 56 5.19 -5.82 -25.27
CA GLN A 56 6.15 -6.88 -24.92
C GLN A 56 6.36 -6.99 -23.40
N THR A 57 6.22 -5.88 -22.67
CA THR A 57 6.48 -5.81 -21.23
C THR A 57 5.42 -4.96 -20.55
N LEU A 58 4.89 -5.46 -19.42
CA LEU A 58 4.00 -4.72 -18.53
C LEU A 58 4.68 -4.52 -17.17
N VAL A 59 4.78 -3.27 -16.72
CA VAL A 59 5.29 -2.92 -15.38
C VAL A 59 4.11 -2.49 -14.51
N ASN A 60 3.86 -3.22 -13.43
CA ASN A 60 2.83 -2.84 -12.47
C ASN A 60 3.36 -1.72 -11.53
N ALA A 61 2.83 -0.51 -11.72
CA ALA A 61 3.12 0.65 -10.89
C ALA A 61 1.85 1.24 -10.24
N THR A 62 0.84 0.41 -9.91
CA THR A 62 -0.45 0.88 -9.35
C THR A 62 -0.42 1.18 -7.85
N GLY A 63 0.77 1.18 -7.23
CA GLY A 63 0.94 1.34 -5.78
C GLY A 63 0.85 0.01 -5.02
N VAL A 64 0.77 0.11 -3.69
CA VAL A 64 0.70 -1.04 -2.79
C VAL A 64 -0.75 -1.40 -2.48
N GLU A 65 -1.06 -2.70 -2.33
CA GLU A 65 -2.34 -3.13 -1.79
C GLU A 65 -2.44 -2.65 -0.35
N MET A 66 -3.48 -1.88 -0.05
CA MET A 66 -3.70 -1.32 1.28
C MET A 66 -4.79 -2.06 2.05
N ARG A 67 -5.63 -2.86 1.37
CA ARG A 67 -6.67 -3.64 2.02
C ARG A 67 -6.06 -4.90 2.61
N VAL A 68 -6.10 -5.00 3.93
CA VAL A 68 -5.41 -6.10 4.63
C VAL A 68 -5.97 -7.47 4.23
N GLN A 69 -7.27 -7.57 3.93
CA GLN A 69 -7.88 -8.84 3.51
C GLN A 69 -7.43 -9.27 2.11
N ALA A 70 -7.00 -8.33 1.26
CA ALA A 70 -6.53 -8.60 -0.09
C ALA A 70 -5.01 -8.88 -0.14
N MET A 71 -4.28 -8.61 0.95
CA MET A 71 -2.87 -8.93 1.06
C MET A 71 -2.70 -10.46 1.10
N ARG A 72 -1.93 -11.01 0.15
CA ARG A 72 -1.60 -12.44 0.09
C ARG A 72 -0.51 -12.80 1.10
N ASN A 73 -0.79 -12.64 2.38
CA ASN A 73 0.12 -12.93 3.48
C ASN A 73 -0.53 -13.95 4.46
N PRO A 74 0.02 -15.17 4.58
CA PRO A 74 -0.56 -16.21 5.44
C PRO A 74 -0.72 -15.81 6.92
N LEU A 75 0.23 -15.03 7.46
CA LEU A 75 0.16 -14.57 8.85
C LEU A 75 -1.03 -13.61 9.04
N LEU A 76 -1.21 -12.65 8.13
CA LEU A 76 -2.33 -11.71 8.20
C LEU A 76 -3.67 -12.44 8.05
N GLN A 77 -3.74 -13.41 7.13
CA GLN A 77 -4.94 -14.24 6.95
C GLN A 77 -5.29 -14.99 8.23
N GLN A 78 -4.30 -15.59 8.90
CA GLN A 78 -4.53 -16.29 10.17
C GLN A 78 -4.94 -15.34 11.30
N LEU A 79 -4.25 -14.20 11.46
CA LEU A 79 -4.59 -13.22 12.50
C LEU A 79 -6.00 -12.66 12.35
N LEU A 80 -6.41 -12.35 11.11
CA LEU A 80 -7.77 -11.91 10.81
C LEU A 80 -8.79 -13.05 11.02
N GLY A 81 -8.48 -14.26 10.55
CA GLY A 81 -9.36 -15.42 10.68
C GLY A 81 -9.57 -15.89 12.13
N GLN A 82 -8.61 -15.63 13.02
CA GLN A 82 -8.68 -15.94 14.45
C GLN A 82 -9.21 -14.77 15.30
N GLY A 83 -9.55 -13.63 14.69
CA GLY A 83 -10.00 -12.44 15.42
C GLY A 83 -8.91 -11.74 16.24
N ILE A 84 -7.64 -12.15 16.11
CA ILE A 84 -6.49 -11.54 16.79
C ILE A 84 -6.22 -10.14 16.21
N ALA A 85 -6.48 -9.97 14.91
CA ALA A 85 -6.49 -8.69 14.22
C ALA A 85 -7.88 -8.46 13.61
N VAL A 86 -8.26 -7.19 13.47
CA VAL A 86 -9.35 -6.78 12.56
C VAL A 86 -8.82 -5.81 11.52
N ALA A 87 -9.57 -5.67 10.43
CA ALA A 87 -9.25 -4.68 9.42
C ALA A 87 -9.43 -3.27 9.99
N GLY A 88 -8.53 -2.36 9.61
CA GLY A 88 -8.60 -0.97 10.01
C GLY A 88 -9.77 -0.22 9.36
N PRO A 89 -9.92 1.07 9.68
CA PRO A 89 -10.93 1.94 9.09
C PRO A 89 -10.97 1.81 7.56
N HIS A 90 -12.19 1.69 7.02
CA HIS A 90 -12.45 1.49 5.58
C HIS A 90 -11.81 0.22 4.97
N GLY A 91 -11.40 -0.74 5.79
CA GLY A 91 -10.72 -1.96 5.36
C GLY A 91 -9.24 -1.77 5.03
N ILE A 92 -8.68 -0.60 5.35
CA ILE A 92 -7.28 -0.23 5.07
C ILE A 92 -6.41 -0.63 6.26
N GLY A 93 -5.37 -1.44 6.01
CA GLY A 93 -4.48 -1.94 7.05
C GLY A 93 -5.22 -2.75 8.12
N VAL A 94 -4.58 -2.93 9.27
CA VAL A 94 -5.20 -3.49 10.48
C VAL A 94 -5.58 -2.37 11.43
N ASP A 95 -6.54 -2.63 12.31
CA ASP A 95 -6.91 -1.68 13.33
C ASP A 95 -5.87 -1.65 14.46
N THR A 96 -5.52 -0.44 14.89
CA THR A 96 -4.48 -0.19 15.90
C THR A 96 -4.84 0.96 16.81
N ALA A 97 -4.47 0.84 18.08
CA ALA A 97 -4.46 1.96 19.00
C ALA A 97 -3.38 2.99 18.61
N ALA A 98 -3.43 4.18 19.21
CA ALA A 98 -2.50 5.28 18.92
C ALA A 98 -1.02 4.87 19.12
N ASN A 99 -0.73 4.05 20.13
CA ASN A 99 0.60 3.51 20.43
C ASN A 99 1.04 2.36 19.48
N GLY A 100 0.19 1.94 18.55
CA GLY A 100 0.45 0.84 17.62
C GLY A 100 0.06 -0.54 18.14
N SER A 101 -0.56 -0.65 19.33
CA SER A 101 -1.15 -1.92 19.78
C SER A 101 -2.21 -2.40 18.79
N LEU A 102 -2.11 -3.65 18.36
CA LEU A 102 -3.09 -4.27 17.48
C LEU A 102 -4.45 -4.37 18.19
N ILE A 103 -5.56 -4.06 17.52
CA ILE A 103 -6.91 -4.24 18.05
C ILE A 103 -7.47 -5.60 17.58
N CYS A 104 -8.02 -6.38 18.51
CA CYS A 104 -8.68 -7.65 18.23
C CYS A 104 -10.19 -7.47 17.97
N ALA A 105 -10.89 -8.55 17.62
CA ALA A 105 -12.32 -8.54 17.30
C ALA A 105 -13.22 -8.06 18.44
N GLU A 106 -12.77 -8.20 19.69
CA GLU A 106 -13.46 -7.72 20.89
C GLU A 106 -13.26 -6.21 21.14
N GLY A 107 -12.50 -5.52 20.29
CA GLY A 107 -12.17 -4.10 20.45
C GLY A 107 -11.10 -3.83 21.50
N LEU A 108 -10.39 -4.87 21.95
CA LEU A 108 -9.34 -4.76 22.97
C LEU A 108 -7.96 -4.62 22.32
N ALA A 109 -7.12 -3.79 22.92
CA ALA A 109 -5.73 -3.66 22.51
C ALA A 109 -4.91 -4.88 22.94
N ASN A 110 -4.22 -5.50 21.99
CA ASN A 110 -3.33 -6.62 22.25
C ASN A 110 -2.12 -6.17 23.07
N PRO A 111 -1.83 -6.80 24.22
CA PRO A 111 -0.74 -6.36 25.09
C PRO A 111 0.65 -6.60 24.46
N GLN A 112 0.79 -7.61 23.60
CA GLN A 112 2.08 -8.11 23.11
C GLN A 112 2.36 -7.76 21.65
N LEU A 113 1.33 -7.48 20.85
CA LEU A 113 1.48 -7.19 19.44
C LEU A 113 1.50 -5.68 19.19
N ARG A 114 2.53 -5.23 18.48
CA ARG A 114 2.63 -3.87 17.95
C ARG A 114 2.72 -3.94 16.44
N VAL A 115 1.99 -3.05 15.79
CA VAL A 115 2.00 -2.87 14.33
C VAL A 115 2.80 -1.62 14.03
N ILE A 116 3.54 -1.63 12.94
CA ILE A 116 4.34 -0.50 12.45
C ILE A 116 4.19 -0.36 10.95
N GLY A 117 4.24 0.88 10.47
CA GLY A 117 4.31 1.19 9.04
C GLY A 117 3.01 0.93 8.29
N SER A 118 3.12 0.48 7.04
CA SER A 118 2.00 0.50 6.08
C SER A 118 0.72 -0.19 6.56
N LEU A 119 0.84 -1.18 7.45
CA LEU A 119 -0.31 -1.85 8.06
C LEU A 119 -1.14 -0.94 8.98
N ARG A 120 -0.63 0.22 9.40
CA ARG A 120 -1.34 1.21 10.22
C ARG A 120 -2.02 2.32 9.43
N ILE A 121 -1.90 2.36 8.09
CA ILE A 121 -2.38 3.49 7.28
C ILE A 121 -3.86 3.80 7.51
N GLY A 122 -4.68 2.80 7.82
CA GLY A 122 -6.11 2.99 8.12
C GLY A 122 -6.36 3.83 9.38
N THR A 123 -5.48 3.72 10.38
CA THR A 123 -5.59 4.45 11.66
C THR A 123 -4.64 5.64 11.76
N LEU A 124 -3.50 5.58 11.07
CA LEU A 124 -2.46 6.60 11.04
C LEU A 124 -1.93 6.72 9.61
N TRP A 125 -2.45 7.70 8.87
CA TRP A 125 -2.14 7.91 7.46
C TRP A 125 -0.64 8.05 7.18
N GLU A 126 0.07 8.75 8.06
CA GLU A 126 1.51 9.01 8.02
C GLU A 126 2.30 7.78 8.50
N SER A 127 2.23 6.68 7.73
CA SER A 127 2.88 5.40 8.07
C SER A 127 3.64 4.75 6.91
N LEU A 128 4.13 5.55 5.96
CA LEU A 128 4.85 5.07 4.77
C LEU A 128 6.27 5.60 4.65
N ALA A 129 6.52 6.84 5.05
CA ALA A 129 7.82 7.46 4.86
C ALA A 129 8.77 7.20 6.03
N VAL A 130 10.07 7.25 5.73
CA VAL A 130 11.14 6.86 6.66
C VAL A 130 11.12 7.65 7.97
N PRO A 131 10.91 8.99 7.98
CA PRO A 131 10.83 9.74 9.22
C PRO A 131 9.76 9.22 10.18
N GLU A 132 8.56 8.96 9.65
CA GLU A 132 7.40 8.46 10.39
C GLU A 132 7.67 7.05 10.90
N LEU A 133 8.22 6.17 10.05
CA LEU A 133 8.57 4.80 10.45
C LEU A 133 9.59 4.77 11.58
N ARG A 134 10.58 5.66 11.56
CA ARG A 134 11.60 5.78 12.61
C ARG A 134 10.99 6.22 13.93
N GLU A 135 10.06 7.17 13.91
CA GLU A 135 9.35 7.63 15.11
C GLU A 135 8.46 6.53 15.69
N GLN A 136 7.73 5.81 14.84
CA GLN A 136 6.95 4.64 15.26
C GLN A 136 7.83 3.55 15.88
N ALA A 137 8.97 3.22 15.25
CA ALA A 137 9.91 2.23 15.77
C ALA A 137 10.48 2.63 17.13
N ALA A 138 10.86 3.90 17.30
CA ALA A 138 11.35 4.41 18.58
C ALA A 138 10.26 4.38 19.67
N GLY A 139 9.00 4.68 19.31
CA GLY A 139 7.86 4.57 20.21
C GLY A 139 7.64 3.13 20.69
N ILE A 140 7.63 2.17 19.77
CA ILE A 140 7.49 0.74 20.08
C ILE A 140 8.64 0.25 20.94
N ALA A 141 9.88 0.65 20.65
CA ALA A 141 11.04 0.24 21.46
C ALA A 141 10.92 0.70 22.92
N ARG A 142 10.49 1.95 23.17
CA ARG A 142 10.26 2.46 24.53
C ARG A 142 9.15 1.70 25.25
N ASP A 143 8.05 1.43 24.55
CA ASP A 143 6.91 0.69 25.09
C ASP A 143 7.31 -0.74 25.48
N VAL A 144 8.04 -1.44 24.61
CA VAL A 144 8.55 -2.79 24.88
C VAL A 144 9.52 -2.82 26.07
N LEU A 145 10.42 -1.84 26.18
CA LEU A 145 11.33 -1.74 27.34
C LEU A 145 10.57 -1.53 28.66
N GLY A 146 9.51 -0.71 28.63
CA GLY A 146 8.64 -0.50 29.79
C GLY A 146 7.90 -1.76 30.23
N VAL A 147 7.46 -2.59 29.27
CA VAL A 147 6.81 -3.88 29.56
C VAL A 147 7.79 -4.93 30.09
N LEU A 148 9.02 -4.94 29.58
CA LEU A 148 10.06 -5.89 29.99
C LEU A 148 10.74 -5.52 31.32
N GLY A 149 10.47 -4.33 31.86
CA GLY A 149 10.99 -3.89 33.16
C GLY A 149 12.50 -3.65 33.18
N VAL A 150 13.11 -3.28 32.05
CA VAL A 150 14.56 -2.99 31.95
C VAL A 150 14.91 -1.57 32.44
N ASP A 151 14.23 -1.12 33.49
CA ASP A 151 14.57 0.06 34.30
C ASP A 151 14.59 -0.36 35.79
N ARG A 152 15.40 -1.39 36.10
CA ARG A 152 15.86 -1.68 37.45
C ARG A 152 17.34 -2.04 37.46
#